data_AF-A0A4S0K0W2-F1
#
_entry.id   AF-A0A4S0K0W2-F1
#
_cell.length_a   1.000
_cell.length_b   1.000
_cell.length_c   1.000
_cell.angle_alpha   90.00
_cell.angle_beta   90.00
_cell.angle_gamma   90.00
#
_symmetry.space_group_name_H-M   'P 1'
#
loop_
_entity.id
_entity.type
_entity.pdbx_description
1 polymer ?
#
loop_
_entity_poly.entity_id
_entity_poly.type
_entity_poly.pdbx_seq_one_letter_code
_entity_poly.pdbx_strand_id
1 'polypeptide(L)'
;PNTRFLKAFKLTRISGAYWRGDAQNEQLQRIYGTAWADKKQLEAYIKRIEEAEMRDHRRIGKQQDLFHLQEEVPGLVFWHPKGWALWQVVEQYMRKVYRSSGYGEVRCPQILDVSLWKKSGHWDNYQDNMFFTESEKRTYAVKPMKCPGH
;
A
#
# COMPACT_ATOMS: atom_id res chain seq x y z
N PRO A 1 -24.77 -11.61 37.02
CA PRO A 1 -23.43 -11.41 36.40
C PRO A 1 -22.39 -12.44 36.89
N ASN A 2 -22.02 -13.43 36.07
CA ASN A 2 -21.08 -14.52 36.41
C ASN A 2 -20.27 -14.92 35.15
N THR A 3 -19.02 -15.36 35.30
CA THR A 3 -18.13 -15.75 34.18
C THR A 3 -18.65 -16.92 33.34
N ARG A 4 -19.61 -17.70 33.83
CA ARG A 4 -20.30 -18.78 33.09
C ARG A 4 -20.95 -18.32 31.78
N PHE A 5 -21.20 -17.03 31.59
CA PHE A 5 -21.75 -16.45 30.36
C PHE A 5 -20.69 -16.23 29.27
N LEU A 6 -19.40 -16.23 29.61
CA LEU A 6 -18.28 -15.96 28.70
C LEU A 6 -17.76 -17.23 28.01
N LYS A 7 -18.65 -18.03 27.42
CA LYS A 7 -18.27 -19.34 26.83
C LYS A 7 -17.76 -19.25 25.39
N ALA A 8 -18.24 -18.30 24.60
CA ALA A 8 -17.92 -18.19 23.19
C ALA A 8 -16.96 -17.00 22.95
N PHE A 9 -15.68 -17.20 23.25
CA PHE A 9 -14.63 -16.23 22.94
C PHE A 9 -13.45 -16.90 22.24
N LYS A 10 -12.66 -16.12 21.48
CA LYS A 10 -11.44 -16.59 20.82
C LYS A 10 -10.42 -15.46 20.73
N LEU A 11 -9.15 -15.78 21.01
CA LEU A 11 -8.03 -14.89 20.72
C LEU A 11 -7.70 -14.95 19.22
N THR A 12 -7.44 -13.80 18.60
CA THR A 12 -7.34 -13.70 17.13
C THR A 12 -5.95 -13.38 16.65
N ARG A 13 -5.35 -12.27 17.10
CA ARG A 13 -4.03 -11.79 16.63
C ARG A 13 -3.25 -11.18 17.78
N ILE A 14 -1.93 -11.23 17.68
CA ILE A 14 -1.01 -10.48 18.53
C ILE A 14 -0.42 -9.32 17.71
N SER A 15 -0.27 -8.15 18.32
CA SER A 15 0.41 -7.00 17.70
C SER A 15 1.24 -6.24 18.71
N GLY A 16 2.17 -5.43 18.23
CA GLY A 16 2.77 -4.36 19.03
C GLY A 16 1.80 -3.19 19.19
N ALA A 17 1.94 -2.47 20.29
CA ALA A 17 1.32 -1.16 20.51
C ALA A 17 2.28 -0.28 21.29
N TYR A 18 2.14 1.03 21.19
CA TYR A 18 2.92 1.98 21.97
C TYR A 18 2.01 2.74 22.93
N TRP A 19 2.53 3.09 24.11
CA TRP A 19 1.77 3.87 25.08
C TRP A 19 1.32 5.20 24.45
N ARG A 20 0.01 5.48 24.53
CA ARG A 20 -0.66 6.62 23.87
C ARG A 20 -0.42 6.74 22.35
N GLY A 21 0.06 5.68 21.69
CA GLY A 21 0.41 5.70 20.27
C GLY A 21 1.70 6.44 19.95
N ASP A 22 2.48 6.83 20.96
CA ASP A 22 3.75 7.53 20.79
C ASP A 22 4.90 6.52 20.68
N ALA A 23 5.54 6.49 19.51
CA ALA A 23 6.61 5.54 19.17
C ALA A 23 7.89 5.72 19.99
N GLN A 24 8.06 6.81 20.74
CA GLN A 24 9.19 6.99 21.67
C GLN A 24 9.03 6.22 22.98
N ASN A 25 7.81 5.75 23.29
CA ASN A 25 7.54 4.99 24.50
C ASN A 25 7.86 3.50 24.34
N GLU A 26 7.82 2.76 25.45
CA GLU A 26 8.01 1.31 25.45
C GLU A 26 6.98 0.58 24.56
N GLN A 27 7.45 -0.44 23.84
CA GLN A 27 6.61 -1.30 23.03
C GLN A 27 5.85 -2.29 23.93
N LEU A 28 4.52 -2.23 23.87
CA LEU A 28 3.59 -3.12 24.56
C LEU A 28 3.12 -4.25 23.64
N GLN A 29 2.78 -5.40 24.23
CA GLN A 29 2.14 -6.50 23.53
C GLN A 29 0.62 -6.38 23.64
N ARG A 30 -0.06 -6.35 22.49
CA ARG A 30 -1.52 -6.31 22.40
C ARG A 30 -2.04 -7.66 21.92
N ILE A 31 -2.89 -8.29 22.72
CA ILE A 31 -3.59 -9.53 22.36
C ILE A 31 -5.03 -9.17 21.98
N TYR A 32 -5.40 -9.41 20.72
CA TYR A 32 -6.76 -9.23 20.24
C TYR A 32 -7.60 -10.48 20.51
N GLY A 33 -8.88 -10.26 20.82
CA GLY A 33 -9.86 -11.32 20.95
C GLY A 33 -11.26 -10.82 20.62
N THR A 34 -12.17 -11.77 20.43
CA THR A 34 -13.59 -11.52 20.19
C THR A 34 -14.43 -12.40 21.12
N ALA A 35 -15.61 -11.94 21.51
CA ALA A 35 -16.55 -12.69 22.33
C ALA A 35 -17.98 -12.50 21.79
N TRP A 36 -18.79 -13.55 21.86
CA TRP A 36 -20.14 -13.61 21.32
C TRP A 36 -21.10 -14.28 22.33
N ALA A 37 -22.40 -14.10 22.12
CA ALA A 37 -23.42 -14.68 23.00
C ALA A 37 -23.49 -16.21 22.90
N ASP A 38 -23.24 -16.75 21.70
CA ASP A 38 -23.29 -18.18 21.41
C ASP A 38 -22.17 -18.62 20.45
N LYS A 39 -21.97 -19.94 20.37
CA LYS A 39 -20.92 -20.56 19.55
C LYS A 39 -21.16 -20.36 18.05
N LYS A 40 -22.43 -20.33 17.61
CA LYS A 40 -22.80 -20.18 16.19
C LYS A 40 -22.40 -18.80 15.66
N GLN A 41 -22.60 -17.75 16.45
CA GLN A 41 -22.19 -16.39 16.12
C GLN A 41 -20.66 -16.26 16.05
N LEU A 42 -19.95 -16.87 17.00
CA LEU A 42 -18.49 -16.90 17.00
C LEU A 42 -17.96 -17.60 15.72
N GLU A 43 -18.48 -18.77 15.39
CA GLU A 43 -18.08 -19.51 14.17
C GLU A 43 -18.36 -18.71 12.89
N ALA A 44 -19.53 -18.06 12.81
CA ALA A 44 -19.87 -17.18 11.69
C ALA A 44 -18.92 -15.98 11.58
N TYR A 45 -18.48 -15.42 12.71
CA TYR A 45 -17.46 -14.37 12.71
C TYR A 45 -16.10 -14.90 12.23
N ILE A 46 -15.63 -16.03 12.74
CA ILE A 46 -14.34 -16.61 12.34
C ILE A 46 -14.32 -16.92 10.84
N LYS A 47 -15.40 -17.52 10.31
CA LYS A 47 -15.53 -17.78 8.88
C LYS A 47 -15.40 -16.50 8.04
N ARG A 48 -16.04 -15.40 8.46
CA ARG A 48 -15.93 -14.10 7.76
C ARG A 48 -14.51 -13.55 7.78
N ILE A 49 -13.78 -13.72 8.88
CA ILE A 49 -12.38 -13.29 8.97
C ILE A 49 -11.49 -14.13 8.04
N GLU A 50 -11.67 -15.45 8.01
CA GLU A 50 -10.95 -16.33 7.10
C GLU A 50 -11.23 -15.99 5.62
N GLU A 51 -12.50 -15.74 5.28
CA GLU A 51 -12.91 -15.29 3.95
C GLU A 51 -12.30 -13.94 3.55
N ALA A 52 -12.18 -13.01 4.50
CA ALA A 52 -11.52 -11.73 4.28
C ALA A 52 -10.01 -11.90 4.07
N GLU A 53 -9.35 -12.76 4.86
CA GLU A 53 -7.91 -13.04 4.71
C GLU A 53 -7.58 -13.73 3.38
N MET A 54 -8.48 -14.59 2.87
CA MET A 54 -8.33 -15.18 1.54
C MET A 54 -8.29 -14.15 0.40
N ARG A 55 -8.74 -12.91 0.66
CA ARG A 55 -8.79 -11.81 -0.31
C ARG A 55 -7.72 -10.74 -0.07
N ASP A 56 -6.82 -10.96 0.88
CA ASP A 56 -5.71 -10.04 1.13
C ASP A 56 -4.65 -10.18 0.02
N HIS A 57 -4.51 -9.13 -0.80
CA HIS A 57 -3.55 -9.11 -1.91
C HIS A 57 -2.09 -9.37 -1.49
N ARG A 58 -1.72 -9.05 -0.24
CA ARG A 58 -0.36 -9.31 0.28
C ARG A 58 -0.13 -10.80 0.51
N ARG A 59 -1.15 -11.47 1.04
CA ARG A 59 -1.14 -12.92 1.26
C ARG A 59 -1.18 -13.66 -0.07
N ILE A 60 -2.09 -13.27 -0.96
CA ILE A 60 -2.18 -13.85 -2.31
C ILE A 60 -0.88 -13.60 -3.08
N GLY A 61 -0.35 -12.37 -3.06
CA GLY A 61 0.87 -11.98 -3.75
C GLY A 61 2.06 -12.81 -3.31
N LYS A 62 2.21 -13.05 -2.01
CA LYS A 62 3.24 -13.96 -1.47
C LYS A 62 2.98 -15.42 -1.86
N GLN A 63 1.76 -15.91 -1.72
CA GLN A 63 1.41 -17.31 -2.00
C GLN A 63 1.59 -17.67 -3.49
N GLN A 64 1.30 -16.73 -4.39
CA GLN A 64 1.38 -16.93 -5.83
C GLN A 64 2.70 -16.45 -6.44
N ASP A 65 3.62 -15.92 -5.62
CA ASP A 65 4.91 -15.42 -6.06
C ASP A 65 4.78 -14.28 -7.10
N LEU A 66 3.93 -13.30 -6.79
CA LEU A 66 3.62 -12.18 -7.71
C LEU A 66 4.56 -10.99 -7.50
N PHE A 67 4.85 -10.65 -6.25
CA PHE A 67 5.68 -9.50 -5.88
C PHE A 67 6.17 -9.62 -4.44
N HIS A 68 7.17 -8.81 -4.09
CA HIS A 68 7.55 -8.58 -2.70
C HIS A 68 7.95 -7.12 -2.46
N LEU A 69 8.13 -6.78 -1.18
CA LEU A 69 8.75 -5.55 -0.70
C LEU A 69 9.90 -5.94 0.23
N GLN A 70 10.91 -5.07 0.32
CA GLN A 70 12.07 -5.24 1.19
C GLN A 70 12.45 -3.89 1.81
N GLU A 71 13.18 -3.92 2.93
CA GLU A 71 13.45 -2.74 3.75
C GLU A 71 14.38 -1.72 3.08
N GLU A 72 15.22 -2.16 2.14
CA GLU A 72 16.14 -1.29 1.41
C GLU A 72 15.42 -0.28 0.50
N VAL A 73 14.17 -0.57 0.11
CA VAL A 73 13.36 0.32 -0.73
C VAL A 73 11.88 0.35 -0.27
N PRO A 74 11.58 1.03 0.85
CA PRO A 74 10.26 1.04 1.44
C PRO A 74 9.19 1.56 0.48
N GLY A 75 8.11 0.78 0.32
CA GLY A 75 6.99 1.14 -0.56
C GLY A 75 7.25 0.98 -2.06
N LEU A 76 8.44 0.51 -2.47
CA LEU A 76 8.73 0.16 -3.86
C LEU A 76 8.51 -1.35 -4.07
N VAL A 77 7.75 -1.69 -5.11
CA VAL A 77 7.34 -3.08 -5.38
C VAL A 77 8.33 -3.75 -6.34
N PHE A 78 8.86 -4.90 -5.95
CA PHE A 78 9.58 -5.79 -6.86
C PHE A 78 8.58 -6.76 -7.49
N TRP A 79 8.32 -6.57 -8.78
CA TRP A 79 7.44 -7.45 -9.55
C TRP A 79 8.18 -8.70 -10.00
N HIS A 80 7.68 -9.87 -9.61
CA HIS A 80 8.19 -11.16 -10.04
C HIS A 80 7.65 -11.50 -11.44
N PRO A 81 8.18 -12.52 -12.15
CA PRO A 81 7.72 -12.86 -13.50
C PRO A 81 6.20 -13.01 -13.63
N LYS A 82 5.54 -13.67 -12.67
CA LYS A 82 4.07 -13.85 -12.67
C LYS A 82 3.31 -12.54 -12.44
N GLY A 83 3.76 -11.73 -11.50
CA GLY A 83 3.14 -10.43 -11.23
C GLY A 83 3.37 -9.43 -12.37
N TRP A 84 4.55 -9.43 -12.98
CA TRP A 84 4.85 -8.60 -14.13
C TRP A 84 4.05 -9.02 -15.38
N ALA A 85 3.85 -10.32 -15.60
CA ALA A 85 2.96 -10.81 -16.65
C ALA A 85 1.52 -10.29 -16.45
N LEU A 86 1.01 -10.32 -15.21
CA LEU A 86 -0.30 -9.76 -14.88
C LEU A 86 -0.36 -8.25 -15.17
N TRP A 87 0.66 -7.49 -14.76
CA TRP A 87 0.77 -6.06 -15.05
C TRP A 87 0.75 -5.79 -16.55
N GLN A 88 1.53 -6.53 -17.33
CA GLN A 88 1.61 -6.37 -18.79
C GLN A 88 0.26 -6.59 -19.46
N VAL A 89 -0.55 -7.56 -19.02
CA VAL A 89 -1.90 -7.76 -19.57
C VAL A 89 -2.73 -6.49 -19.44
N VAL A 90 -2.71 -5.86 -18.26
CA VAL A 90 -3.45 -4.63 -17.97
C VAL A 90 -2.90 -3.45 -18.77
N GLU A 91 -1.57 -3.25 -18.75
CA GLU A 91 -0.92 -2.14 -19.44
C GLU A 91 -1.17 -2.19 -20.96
N GLN A 92 -1.00 -3.35 -21.59
CA GLN A 92 -1.20 -3.52 -23.03
C GLN A 92 -2.68 -3.35 -23.42
N TYR A 93 -3.61 -3.75 -22.55
CA TYR A 93 -5.02 -3.44 -22.76
C TYR A 93 -5.27 -1.92 -22.73
N MET A 94 -4.77 -1.21 -21.72
CA MET A 94 -4.95 0.24 -21.61
C MET A 94 -4.27 1.02 -22.75
N ARG A 95 -3.11 0.54 -23.24
CA ARG A 95 -2.47 1.11 -24.43
C ARG A 95 -3.34 1.01 -25.68
N LYS A 96 -4.08 -0.08 -25.85
CA LYS A 96 -5.07 -0.20 -26.93
C LYS A 96 -6.19 0.82 -26.77
N VAL A 97 -6.67 1.03 -25.54
CA VAL A 97 -7.69 2.04 -25.22
C VAL A 97 -7.18 3.44 -25.58
N TYR A 98 -5.96 3.81 -25.21
CA TYR A 98 -5.38 5.10 -25.61
C TYR A 98 -5.41 5.30 -27.13
N ARG A 99 -4.93 4.30 -27.88
CA ARG A 99 -4.92 4.35 -29.35
C ARG A 99 -6.32 4.46 -29.95
N SER A 100 -7.28 3.66 -29.48
CA SER A 100 -8.66 3.72 -30.00
C SER A 100 -9.39 5.01 -29.64
N SER A 101 -9.00 5.65 -28.53
CA SER A 101 -9.57 6.90 -28.06
C SER A 101 -8.83 8.15 -28.60
N GLY A 102 -7.90 7.98 -29.53
CA GLY A 102 -7.18 9.09 -30.18
C GLY A 102 -6.07 9.73 -29.34
N TYR A 103 -5.64 9.11 -28.24
CA TYR A 103 -4.53 9.61 -27.42
C TYR A 103 -3.18 9.26 -28.04
N GLY A 104 -2.28 10.24 -28.12
CA GLY A 104 -0.86 10.03 -28.36
C GLY A 104 -0.14 9.64 -27.07
N GLU A 105 0.16 8.36 -26.88
CA GLU A 105 0.96 7.91 -25.73
C GLU A 105 2.38 8.47 -25.81
N VAL A 106 2.86 9.12 -24.74
CA VAL A 106 4.19 9.72 -24.65
C VAL A 106 4.95 9.23 -23.42
N ARG A 107 6.28 9.42 -23.43
CA ARG A 107 7.15 9.12 -22.29
C ARG A 107 8.01 10.32 -21.95
N CYS A 108 7.79 10.89 -20.77
CA CYS A 108 8.52 12.07 -20.28
C CYS A 108 9.49 11.69 -19.14
N PRO A 109 10.58 12.47 -18.90
CA PRO A 109 11.56 12.21 -17.85
C PRO A 109 10.96 12.06 -16.45
N GLN A 110 11.64 11.34 -15.56
CA GLN A 110 11.19 11.15 -14.17
C GLN A 110 11.77 12.18 -13.19
N ILE A 111 12.96 12.71 -13.48
CA ILE A 111 13.64 13.69 -12.64
C ILE A 111 13.55 15.04 -13.37
N LEU A 112 12.96 16.05 -12.72
CA LEU A 112 12.69 17.36 -13.29
C LEU A 112 13.18 18.46 -12.34
N ASP A 113 13.64 19.58 -12.90
CA ASP A 113 14.16 20.71 -12.12
C ASP A 113 13.06 21.29 -11.21
N VAL A 114 13.44 21.63 -9.97
CA VAL A 114 12.52 22.22 -8.97
C VAL A 114 11.79 23.47 -9.47
N SER A 115 12.41 24.27 -10.34
CA SER A 115 11.77 25.44 -10.95
C SER A 115 10.51 25.10 -11.74
N LEU A 116 10.42 23.91 -12.35
CA LEU A 116 9.21 23.47 -13.04
C LEU A 116 8.07 23.22 -12.04
N TRP A 117 8.38 22.57 -10.92
CA TRP A 117 7.41 22.29 -9.86
C TRP A 117 6.88 23.57 -9.21
N LYS A 118 7.76 24.55 -8.96
CA LYS A 118 7.40 25.89 -8.47
C LYS A 118 6.45 26.61 -9.43
N LYS A 119 6.72 26.54 -10.74
CA LYS A 119 5.85 27.14 -11.77
C LYS A 119 4.54 26.40 -11.99
N SER A 120 4.48 25.11 -11.68
CA SER A 120 3.29 24.27 -11.89
C SER A 120 2.12 24.58 -10.95
N GLY A 121 2.33 25.36 -9.90
CA GLY A 121 1.33 25.60 -8.86
C GLY A 121 1.14 24.44 -7.86
N HIS A 122 1.86 23.33 -8.02
CA HIS A 122 1.78 22.17 -7.13
C HIS A 122 2.85 22.14 -6.04
N TRP A 123 3.80 23.08 -6.04
CA TRP A 123 4.91 23.09 -5.10
C TRP A 123 4.48 23.03 -3.64
N ASP A 124 3.58 23.93 -3.22
CA ASP A 124 3.17 24.04 -1.82
C ASP A 124 2.48 22.78 -1.29
N ASN A 125 1.83 22.01 -2.17
CA ASN A 125 1.12 20.78 -1.82
C ASN A 125 2.03 19.54 -1.79
N TYR A 126 3.11 19.55 -2.56
CA TYR A 126 3.93 18.36 -2.80
C TYR A 126 5.35 18.45 -2.26
N GLN A 127 5.85 19.63 -1.89
CA GLN A 127 7.24 19.77 -1.44
C GLN A 127 7.60 18.81 -0.30
N ASP A 128 6.70 18.57 0.65
CA ASP A 128 6.94 17.65 1.78
C ASP A 128 6.71 16.17 1.42
N ASN A 129 6.16 15.89 0.24
CA ASN A 129 5.79 14.56 -0.27
C ASN A 129 6.59 14.17 -1.53
N MET A 130 7.75 14.79 -1.75
CA MET A 130 8.59 14.58 -2.93
C MET A 130 9.99 14.07 -2.55
N PHE A 131 10.56 13.23 -3.43
CA PHE A 131 11.96 12.85 -3.34
C PHE A 131 12.81 13.86 -4.11
N PHE A 132 13.78 14.48 -3.43
CA PHE A 132 14.72 15.43 -4.01
C PHE A 132 16.08 14.80 -4.29
N THR A 133 16.76 15.33 -5.29
CA THR A 133 18.14 14.95 -5.65
C THR A 133 18.87 16.16 -6.23
N GLU A 134 20.19 16.11 -6.28
CA GLU A 134 21.01 17.21 -6.77
C GLU A 134 22.06 16.73 -7.78
N SER A 135 22.32 17.55 -8.78
CA SER A 135 23.40 17.34 -9.74
C SER A 135 23.89 18.69 -10.25
N GLU A 136 25.20 18.88 -10.34
CA GLU A 136 25.81 20.10 -10.89
C GLU A 136 25.26 21.41 -10.29
N LYS A 137 25.10 21.45 -8.95
CA LYS A 137 24.53 22.58 -8.19
C LYS A 137 23.08 22.94 -8.56
N ARG A 138 22.35 22.02 -9.18
CA ARG A 138 20.91 22.13 -9.45
C ARG A 138 20.14 21.12 -8.62
N THR A 139 19.01 21.57 -8.09
CA THR A 139 18.08 20.73 -7.34
C THR A 139 16.97 20.25 -8.27
N TYR A 140 16.75 18.94 -8.22
CA TYR A 140 15.71 18.25 -8.96
C TYR A 140 14.80 17.49 -8.02
N ALA A 141 13.65 17.06 -8.54
CA ALA A 141 12.78 16.15 -7.84
C ALA A 141 12.28 15.04 -8.74
N VAL A 142 12.08 13.87 -8.14
CA VAL A 142 11.36 12.77 -8.79
C VAL A 142 9.90 13.15 -8.89
N LYS A 143 9.33 13.06 -10.10
CA LYS A 143 7.98 13.55 -10.38
C LYS A 143 6.90 12.85 -9.54
N PRO A 144 6.10 13.58 -8.73
CA PRO A 144 4.94 13.00 -8.04
C PRO A 144 3.72 12.85 -8.95
N MET A 145 3.72 13.52 -10.11
CA MET A 145 2.65 13.50 -11.11
C MET A 145 3.21 13.68 -12.52
N LYS A 146 2.37 13.49 -13.55
CA LYS A 146 2.81 13.61 -14.95
C LYS A 146 2.57 14.98 -15.57
N CYS A 147 1.62 15.76 -15.05
CA CYS A 147 1.07 16.96 -15.70
C CYS A 147 2.13 17.98 -16.16
N PRO A 148 3.15 18.37 -15.36
CA PRO A 148 4.13 19.36 -15.82
C PRO A 148 5.09 18.87 -16.90
N GLY A 149 5.13 17.56 -17.17
CA GLY A 149 5.94 16.98 -18.22
C GLY A 149 5.18 16.63 -19.50
N HIS A 150 3.85 16.67 -19.49
CA HIS A 150 3.01 16.56 -20.69
C HIS A 150 2.85 17.93 -21.33
#